data_AF-A0A356QZP3-F1
#
_entry.id   AF-A0A356QZP3-F1
#
_cell.length_a   1.000
_cell.length_b   1.000
_cell.length_c   1.000
_cell.angle_alpha   90.00
_cell.angle_beta   90.00
_cell.angle_gamma   90.00
#
_symmetry.space_group_name_H-M   'P 1'
#
loop_
_entity.id
_entity.type
_entity.pdbx_description
1 polymer ?
#
loop_
_entity_poly.entity_id
_entity_poly.type
_entity_poly.pdbx_seq_one_letter_code
_entity_poly.pdbx_strand_id
1 'polypeptide(L)'
;MTISLDDPLFRHYLEERPTLTYAQPDDPWAVRQLILAIENLFGRRKVQKLYDTLKSQTFELNDFFEDAIAVTEIDLRYDRAQLEKVPDNGPLVMVANHPFGVMDGTILCHLAAKARGDFRILINAVLCRDKDLA
;
A
#
# COMPACT_ATOMS: atom_id res chain seq x y z
N MET A 1 -3.49 -20.20 3.59
CA MET A 1 -2.10 -20.50 3.23
C MET A 1 -1.27 -19.30 3.66
N THR A 2 -0.61 -19.39 4.81
CA THR A 2 0.26 -18.29 5.30
C THR A 2 1.64 -18.56 4.72
N ILE A 3 2.08 -17.72 3.78
CA ILE A 3 3.45 -17.80 3.24
C ILE A 3 4.37 -17.28 4.34
N SER A 4 5.39 -18.06 4.70
CA SER A 4 6.38 -17.61 5.69
C SER A 4 7.28 -16.55 5.05
N LEU A 5 7.60 -15.48 5.78
CA LEU A 5 8.57 -14.46 5.33
C LEU A 5 9.98 -15.03 5.13
N ASP A 6 10.24 -16.23 5.65
CA ASP A 6 11.46 -17.01 5.44
C ASP A 6 11.44 -17.91 4.19
N ASP A 7 10.34 -17.92 3.43
CA ASP A 7 10.25 -18.70 2.20
C ASP A 7 11.33 -18.21 1.21
N PRO A 8 12.20 -19.10 0.71
CA PRO A 8 13.27 -18.73 -0.22
C PRO A 8 12.76 -18.02 -1.48
N LEU A 9 11.50 -18.27 -1.89
CA LEU A 9 10.87 -17.59 -3.02
C LEU A 9 10.50 -16.13 -2.72
N PHE A 10 10.28 -15.78 -1.46
CA PHE A 10 9.84 -14.45 -1.04
C PHE A 10 11.02 -13.54 -0.64
N ARG A 11 12.10 -14.13 -0.11
CA ARG A 11 13.32 -13.38 0.29
C ARG A 11 13.92 -12.50 -0.80
N HIS A 12 13.72 -12.85 -2.07
CA HIS A 12 14.26 -12.10 -3.20
C HIS A 12 13.53 -10.77 -3.44
N TYR A 13 12.32 -10.61 -2.89
CA TYR A 13 11.53 -9.39 -3.02
C TYR A 13 11.71 -8.42 -1.85
N LEU A 14 12.20 -8.90 -0.70
CA LEU A 14 12.32 -8.11 0.53
C LEU A 14 13.58 -7.25 0.53
N GLU A 15 13.40 -5.94 0.64
CA GLU A 15 14.47 -4.94 0.73
C GLU A 15 14.55 -4.40 2.17
N GLU A 16 15.76 -4.14 2.69
CA GLU A 16 15.92 -3.51 4.02
C GLU A 16 15.50 -2.04 4.04
N ARG A 17 15.55 -1.36 2.88
CA ARG A 17 15.13 0.02 2.70
C ARG A 17 14.36 0.15 1.39
N PRO A 18 13.06 -0.16 1.39
CA PRO A 18 12.27 -0.05 0.18
C PRO A 18 12.24 1.42 -0.26
N THR A 19 12.61 1.65 -1.51
CA THR A 19 12.48 2.96 -2.13
C THR A 19 11.34 2.94 -3.13
N LEU A 20 10.49 3.97 -3.10
CA LEU A 20 9.42 4.12 -4.08
C LEU A 20 10.04 4.61 -5.39
N THR A 21 10.50 3.68 -6.24
CA THR A 21 11.09 3.95 -7.56
C THR A 21 10.79 2.82 -8.54
N TYR A 22 10.58 3.20 -9.79
CA TYR A 22 10.49 2.29 -10.94
C TYR A 22 11.87 1.88 -11.46
N ALA A 23 12.93 2.63 -11.12
CA ALA A 23 14.29 2.34 -11.57
C ALA A 23 14.76 0.98 -11.02
N GLN A 24 15.15 0.08 -11.91
CA GLN A 24 15.70 -1.23 -11.56
C GLN A 24 17.24 -1.17 -11.47
N PRO A 25 17.86 -2.05 -10.67
CA PRO A 25 19.33 -2.17 -10.62
C PRO A 25 19.96 -2.49 -11.98
N ASP A 26 19.24 -3.25 -12.81
CA ASP A 26 19.70 -3.77 -14.11
C ASP A 26 19.47 -2.78 -15.28
N ASP A 27 18.84 -1.62 -15.01
CA ASP A 27 18.60 -0.61 -16.03
C ASP A 27 19.91 0.00 -16.53
N PRO A 28 20.07 0.25 -17.86
CA PRO A 28 21.20 1.01 -18.38
C PRO A 28 21.32 2.35 -17.66
N TRP A 29 22.56 2.76 -17.37
CA TRP A 29 22.84 3.93 -16.54
C TRP A 29 22.06 5.20 -16.97
N ALA A 30 21.97 5.44 -18.28
CA ALA A 30 21.27 6.59 -18.85
C ALA A 30 19.75 6.52 -18.64
N VAL A 31 19.15 5.34 -18.82
CA VAL A 31 17.72 5.10 -18.61
C VAL A 31 17.38 5.29 -17.14
N ARG A 32 18.20 4.73 -16.25
CA ARG A 32 18.06 4.89 -14.80
C ARG A 32 18.09 6.35 -14.37
N GLN A 33 19.04 7.14 -14.87
CA GLN A 33 19.12 8.57 -14.54
C GLN A 33 17.90 9.35 -15.07
N LEU A 34 17.40 9.00 -16.26
CA LEU A 34 16.19 9.61 -16.81
C LEU A 34 14.96 9.31 -15.94
N ILE A 35 14.76 8.05 -15.55
CA ILE A 35 13.66 7.64 -14.65
C ILE A 35 13.72 8.43 -13.35
N LEU A 36 14.88 8.43 -12.68
CA LEU A 36 15.06 9.14 -11.41
C LEU A 36 14.84 10.66 -11.56
N ALA A 37 15.25 11.26 -12.67
CA ALA A 37 15.02 12.67 -12.94
C ALA A 37 13.52 12.98 -13.08
N ILE A 38 12.80 12.18 -13.87
CA ILE A 38 11.34 12.28 -14.04
C ILE A 38 10.65 12.08 -12.69
N GLU A 39 10.95 11.01 -11.98
CA GLU A 39 10.32 10.73 -10.69
C GLU A 39 10.53 11.85 -9.67
N ASN A 40 11.75 12.40 -9.58
CA ASN A 40 12.02 13.52 -8.70
C ASN A 40 11.27 14.79 -9.12
N LEU A 41 11.12 15.03 -10.43
CA LEU A 41 10.36 16.15 -10.98
C LEU A 41 8.85 16.01 -10.69
N PHE A 42 8.31 14.80 -10.81
CA PHE A 42 6.90 14.49 -10.56
C PHE A 42 6.57 14.20 -9.09
N GLY A 43 7.49 14.49 -8.17
CA GLY A 43 7.18 14.53 -6.74
C GLY A 43 7.41 13.24 -5.96
N ARG A 44 8.25 12.31 -6.44
CA ARG A 44 8.70 11.12 -5.67
C ARG A 44 9.13 11.47 -4.25
N ARG A 45 9.87 12.58 -4.09
CA ARG A 45 10.29 13.06 -2.76
C ARG A 45 9.12 13.41 -1.85
N LYS A 46 8.01 13.94 -2.39
CA LYS A 46 6.81 14.23 -1.62
C LYS A 46 6.17 12.92 -1.16
N VAL A 47 5.97 11.97 -2.09
CA VAL A 47 5.39 10.66 -1.78
C VAL A 47 6.23 9.89 -0.75
N GLN A 48 7.55 9.85 -0.92
CA GLN A 48 8.45 9.21 0.03
C GLN A 48 8.34 9.82 1.43
N LYS A 49 8.25 11.15 1.54
CA LYS A 49 8.06 11.80 2.86
C LYS A 49 6.75 11.42 3.53
N LEU A 50 5.66 11.28 2.76
CA LEU A 50 4.37 10.84 3.29
C LEU A 50 4.48 9.39 3.80
N TYR A 51 5.13 8.53 3.02
CA TYR A 51 5.41 7.14 3.41
C TYR A 51 6.24 7.06 4.69
N ASP A 52 7.35 7.80 4.76
CA ASP A 52 8.23 7.80 5.93
C ASP A 52 7.52 8.35 7.18
N THR A 53 6.65 9.35 7.01
CA THR A 53 5.81 9.89 8.09
C THR A 53 4.86 8.83 8.64
N LEU A 54 4.13 8.14 7.75
CA LEU A 54 3.21 7.07 8.14
C LEU A 54 3.95 5.91 8.82
N LYS A 55 5.12 5.52 8.30
CA LYS A 55 5.93 4.44 8.87
C LYS A 55 6.50 4.78 10.25
N SER A 56 6.67 6.05 10.58
CA SER A 56 7.18 6.49 11.88
C SER A 56 6.14 6.43 13.01
N GLN A 57 4.86 6.24 12.68
CA GLN A 57 3.76 6.14 13.64
C GLN A 57 3.62 4.71 14.17
N THR A 58 2.95 4.56 15.32
CA THR A 58 2.60 3.24 15.86
C THR A 58 1.61 2.55 14.95
N PHE A 59 1.92 1.32 14.55
CA PHE A 59 1.06 0.56 13.65
C PHE A 59 -0.15 -0.01 14.39
N GLU A 60 -1.31 0.61 14.16
CA GLU A 60 -2.64 0.08 14.47
C GLU A 60 -3.42 0.04 13.16
N LEU A 61 -4.02 -1.10 12.79
CA LEU A 61 -4.54 -1.32 11.44
C LEU A 61 -5.66 -0.34 11.06
N ASN A 62 -6.57 -0.02 11.99
CA ASN A 62 -7.62 0.97 11.75
C ASN A 62 -7.04 2.39 11.58
N ASP A 63 -6.09 2.75 12.43
CA ASP A 63 -5.51 4.10 12.47
C ASP A 63 -4.59 4.32 11.27
N PHE A 64 -3.81 3.32 10.87
CA PHE A 64 -2.85 3.41 9.77
C PHE A 64 -3.50 3.85 8.45
N PHE A 65 -4.62 3.22 8.07
CA PHE A 65 -5.31 3.58 6.82
C PHE A 65 -6.10 4.88 6.95
N GLU A 66 -6.59 5.23 8.15
CA GLU A 66 -7.21 6.53 8.40
C GLU A 66 -6.19 7.67 8.31
N ASP A 67 -5.03 7.51 8.95
CA ASP A 67 -3.90 8.44 8.89
C ASP A 67 -3.37 8.57 7.46
N ALA A 68 -3.30 7.46 6.70
CA ALA A 68 -2.90 7.51 5.30
C ALA A 68 -3.84 8.36 4.45
N ILE A 69 -5.16 8.28 4.66
CA ILE A 69 -6.13 9.14 3.97
C ILE A 69 -5.99 10.60 4.41
N ALA A 70 -5.78 10.85 5.71
CA ALA A 70 -5.62 12.19 6.25
C ALA A 70 -4.34 12.88 5.73
N VAL A 71 -3.20 12.18 5.77
CA VAL A 71 -1.89 12.68 5.32
C VAL A 71 -1.85 12.90 3.81
N THR A 72 -2.65 12.16 3.04
CA THR A 72 -2.77 12.36 1.59
C THR A 72 -3.76 13.45 1.19
N GLU A 73 -4.47 14.05 2.16
CA GLU A 73 -5.49 15.09 1.94
C GLU A 73 -6.63 14.65 1.00
N ILE A 74 -7.00 13.38 1.04
CA ILE A 74 -8.03 12.82 0.16
C ILE A 74 -9.42 12.95 0.78
N ASP A 75 -10.32 13.63 0.06
CA ASP A 75 -11.74 13.69 0.41
C ASP A 75 -12.46 12.42 -0.06
N LEU A 76 -12.59 11.45 0.85
CA LEU A 76 -13.24 10.18 0.56
C LEU A 76 -14.77 10.31 0.62
N ARG A 77 -15.43 10.22 -0.54
CA ARG A 77 -16.90 10.23 -0.67
C ARG A 77 -17.43 8.86 -1.08
N TYR A 78 -18.24 8.26 -0.20
CA TYR A 78 -18.89 6.97 -0.44
C TYR A 78 -20.24 6.91 0.27
N ASP A 79 -21.09 5.97 -0.15
CA ASP A 79 -22.37 5.70 0.51
C ASP A 79 -22.14 4.85 1.77
N ARG A 80 -22.21 5.50 2.93
CA ARG A 80 -22.06 4.84 4.24
C ARG A 80 -23.12 3.77 4.47
N ALA A 81 -24.34 3.97 3.99
CA ALA A 81 -25.43 3.01 4.14
C ALA A 81 -25.20 1.74 3.31
N GLN A 82 -24.35 1.76 2.28
CA GLN A 82 -23.91 0.53 1.59
C GLN A 82 -22.84 -0.20 2.39
N LEU A 83 -21.92 0.54 3.02
CA LEU A 83 -20.89 -0.07 3.86
C LEU A 83 -21.50 -0.79 5.07
N GLU A 84 -22.53 -0.21 5.68
CA GLU A 84 -23.27 -0.81 6.81
C GLU A 84 -24.05 -2.09 6.44
N LYS A 85 -24.28 -2.34 5.14
CA LYS A 85 -24.91 -3.60 4.68
C LYS A 85 -23.93 -4.75 4.57
N VAL A 86 -22.63 -4.48 4.69
CA VAL A 86 -21.62 -5.53 4.72
C VAL A 86 -21.98 -6.47 5.88
N PRO A 87 -22.12 -7.78 5.66
CA PRO A 87 -22.47 -8.70 6.74
C PRO A 87 -21.44 -8.57 7.88
N ASP A 88 -21.84 -8.70 9.14
CA ASP A 88 -20.88 -8.64 10.26
C ASP A 88 -20.04 -9.92 10.36
N ASN A 89 -20.60 -11.04 9.90
CA ASN A 89 -20.04 -12.38 10.07
C ASN A 89 -19.96 -13.14 8.74
N GLY A 90 -19.21 -14.24 8.74
CA GLY A 90 -19.01 -15.09 7.56
C GLY A 90 -17.94 -14.55 6.60
N PRO A 91 -17.58 -15.33 5.56
CA PRO A 91 -16.56 -14.96 4.60
C PRO A 91 -17.03 -13.80 3.71
N LEU A 92 -16.16 -12.81 3.52
CA LEU A 92 -16.38 -11.65 2.67
C LEU A 92 -15.18 -11.47 1.74
N VAL A 93 -15.45 -11.20 0.46
CA VAL A 93 -14.44 -10.80 -0.50
C VAL A 93 -14.86 -9.45 -1.06
N MET A 94 -14.02 -8.44 -0.84
CA MET A 94 -14.18 -7.12 -1.46
C MET A 94 -13.39 -7.09 -2.77
N VAL A 95 -14.04 -6.67 -3.86
CA VAL A 95 -13.42 -6.57 -5.19
C VAL A 95 -13.65 -5.15 -5.70
N ALA A 96 -12.59 -4.50 -6.14
CA ALA A 96 -12.63 -3.19 -6.75
C ALA A 96 -11.77 -3.17 -8.01
N ASN A 97 -12.12 -2.31 -8.96
CA ASN A 97 -11.15 -1.86 -9.94
C ASN A 97 -10.08 -0.99 -9.26
N HIS A 98 -8.89 -0.92 -9.84
CA HIS A 98 -7.73 -0.23 -9.25
C HIS A 98 -7.08 0.76 -10.23
N PRO A 99 -7.82 1.74 -10.78
CA PRO A 99 -7.29 2.65 -11.78
C PRO A 99 -6.24 3.63 -11.23
N PHE A 100 -6.25 3.92 -9.94
CA PHE A 100 -5.35 4.88 -9.30
C PHE A 100 -4.20 4.21 -8.55
N GLY A 101 -4.06 2.88 -8.66
CA GLY A 101 -2.97 2.19 -8.00
C GLY A 101 -3.09 2.29 -6.48
N VAL A 102 -1.96 2.34 -5.77
CA VAL A 102 -1.84 2.27 -4.30
C VAL A 102 -2.98 2.98 -3.53
N MET A 103 -3.44 4.14 -4.01
CA MET A 103 -4.55 4.87 -3.40
C MET A 103 -5.85 4.09 -3.25
N ASP A 104 -6.31 3.37 -4.28
CA ASP A 104 -7.58 2.63 -4.15
C ASP A 104 -7.41 1.46 -3.17
N GLY A 105 -6.19 0.93 -3.05
CA GLY A 105 -5.83 -0.11 -2.10
C GLY A 105 -5.90 0.41 -0.67
N THR A 106 -5.33 1.59 -0.41
CA THR A 106 -5.43 2.29 0.87
C THR A 106 -6.89 2.57 1.25
N ILE A 107 -7.70 3.07 0.30
CA ILE A 107 -9.13 3.34 0.52
C ILE A 107 -9.90 2.05 0.82
N LEU A 108 -9.67 0.99 0.03
CA LEU A 108 -10.34 -0.30 0.24
C LEU A 108 -9.99 -0.90 1.59
N CYS A 109 -8.72 -0.80 2.00
CA CYS A 109 -8.27 -1.22 3.31
C CYS A 109 -8.92 -0.39 4.43
N HIS A 110 -9.03 0.93 4.28
CA HIS A 110 -9.75 1.78 5.23
C HIS A 110 -11.22 1.38 5.38
N LEU A 111 -11.90 1.12 4.27
CA LEU A 111 -13.31 0.69 4.27
C LEU A 111 -13.47 -0.71 4.88
N ALA A 112 -12.56 -1.64 4.59
CA ALA A 112 -12.53 -2.97 5.18
C ALA A 112 -12.28 -2.92 6.70
N ALA A 113 -11.34 -2.07 7.13
CA ALA A 113 -11.06 -1.79 8.53
C ALA A 113 -12.31 -1.28 9.25
N LYS A 114 -13.00 -0.28 8.68
CA LYS A 114 -14.25 0.25 9.24
C LYS A 114 -15.40 -0.75 9.26
N ALA A 115 -15.49 -1.64 8.26
CA ALA A 115 -16.56 -2.62 8.18
C ALA A 115 -16.35 -3.84 9.09
N ARG A 116 -15.11 -4.31 9.27
CA ARG A 116 -14.81 -5.61 9.90
C ARG A 116 -13.66 -5.59 10.91
N GLY A 117 -12.82 -4.56 10.94
CA GLY A 117 -11.67 -4.42 11.84
C GLY A 117 -10.46 -5.32 11.52
N ASP A 118 -10.66 -6.51 10.97
CA ASP A 118 -9.60 -7.44 10.55
C ASP A 118 -9.85 -7.95 9.12
N PHE A 119 -8.79 -8.00 8.31
CA PHE A 119 -8.82 -8.49 6.93
C PHE A 119 -7.45 -8.93 6.44
N ARG A 120 -7.44 -9.64 5.31
CA ARG A 120 -6.22 -10.02 4.60
C ARG A 120 -6.24 -9.44 3.20
N ILE A 121 -5.08 -8.98 2.76
CA ILE A 121 -4.89 -8.40 1.43
C ILE A 121 -4.23 -9.45 0.54
N LEU A 122 -4.81 -9.67 -0.64
CA LEU A 122 -4.16 -10.44 -1.70
C LEU A 122 -3.49 -9.47 -2.68
N ILE A 123 -2.16 -9.44 -2.67
CA ILE A 123 -1.34 -8.62 -3.57
C ILE A 123 -0.28 -9.46 -4.28
N ASN A 124 0.26 -8.91 -5.37
CA ASN A 124 1.39 -9.51 -6.06
C ASN A 124 2.65 -9.43 -5.19
N ALA A 125 3.43 -10.51 -5.12
CA ALA A 125 4.67 -10.60 -4.34
C ALA A 125 5.69 -9.49 -4.66
N VAL A 126 5.70 -8.95 -5.90
CA VAL A 126 6.56 -7.83 -6.31
C VAL A 126 6.33 -6.57 -5.47
N LEU A 127 5.14 -6.42 -4.88
CA LEU A 127 4.77 -5.30 -4.02
C LEU A 127 5.17 -5.51 -2.56
N CYS A 128 5.49 -6.75 -2.15
CA CYS A 128 5.94 -7.08 -0.81
C CYS A 128 7.44 -6.84 -0.67
N ARG A 129 7.84 -5.57 -0.71
CA ARG A 129 9.26 -5.16 -0.58
C ARG A 129 9.64 -4.74 0.82
N ASP A 130 8.71 -4.19 1.58
CA ASP A 130 8.94 -3.78 2.97
C ASP A 130 8.70 -4.95 3.91
N LYS A 131 9.71 -5.33 4.69
CA LYS A 131 9.60 -6.40 5.69
C LYS A 131 8.61 -6.07 6.81
N ASP A 132 8.44 -4.78 7.12
CA ASP A 132 7.57 -4.35 8.21
C ASP A 132 6.08 -4.40 7.81
N LEU A 133 5.78 -4.53 6.51
CA LEU A 133 4.43 -4.55 5.95
C LEU A 133 4.08 -5.89 5.26
N ALA A 134 5.02 -6.84 5.25
CA ALA A 134 4.88 -8.14 4.59
C ALA A 134 4.33 -9.23 5.53
#